data_AF-A0A7S3QY92-F1
#
_entry.id   AF-A0A7S3QY92-F1
#
_cell.length_a   1.000
_cell.length_b   1.000
_cell.length_c   1.000
_cell.angle_alpha   90.00
_cell.angle_beta   90.00
_cell.angle_gamma   90.00
#
_symmetry.space_group_name_H-M   'P 1'
#
loop_
_entity.id
_entity.type
_entity.pdbx_description
1 polymer ?
#
loop_
_entity_poly.entity_id
_entity_poly.type
_entity_poly.pdbx_seq_one_letter_code
_entity_poly.pdbx_strand_id
1 'polypeptide(L)'
;MALREGSQQDWESPISWEQARAYIQENTVESLGRMNRNNEGRAVYRAAMADIKTRYATTQDYLYENVFGLQTIPDAEGRRVAVLPAEFSDSNSSSVIKVWRKNDFPYNYKEGIFHFILWANKPLPPCEIEADIRARLPPEKPFLYWINPVQLQSVSGIWHAHVLVLNSQRS
;
A
#
# COMPACT_ATOMS: atom_id res chain seq x y z
N MET A 1 4.16 -23.19 -15.89
CA MET A 1 4.53 -23.36 -14.47
C MET A 1 3.29 -23.00 -13.66
N ALA A 2 2.55 -23.99 -13.17
CA ALA A 2 1.27 -23.78 -12.50
C ALA A 2 1.50 -23.23 -11.09
N LEU A 3 0.95 -22.05 -10.80
CA LEU A 3 0.79 -21.56 -9.43
C LEU A 3 -0.11 -22.56 -8.71
N ARG A 4 0.38 -23.18 -7.64
CA ARG A 4 -0.45 -24.02 -6.78
C ARG A 4 -1.59 -23.15 -6.24
N GLU A 5 -2.81 -23.59 -6.50
CA GLU A 5 -4.02 -23.10 -5.87
C GLU A 5 -3.84 -23.28 -4.35
N GLY A 6 -3.49 -22.21 -3.65
CA GLY A 6 -3.87 -22.10 -2.24
C GLY A 6 -5.37 -22.35 -2.20
N SER A 7 -5.81 -23.27 -1.34
CA SER A 7 -7.22 -23.63 -1.26
C SER A 7 -8.02 -22.33 -1.13
N GLN A 8 -9.09 -22.16 -1.91
CA GLN A 8 -9.97 -20.98 -1.84
C GLN A 8 -10.40 -20.60 -0.41
N GLN A 9 -10.30 -21.56 0.51
CA GLN A 9 -10.63 -21.49 1.92
C GLN A 9 -9.69 -20.59 2.75
N ASP A 10 -8.44 -20.38 2.33
CA ASP A 10 -7.44 -19.69 3.15
C ASP A 10 -7.55 -18.15 3.13
N TRP A 11 -8.20 -17.56 2.12
CA TRP A 11 -8.25 -16.09 1.96
C TRP A 11 -9.51 -15.44 2.54
N GLU A 12 -10.51 -16.25 2.88
CA GLU A 12 -11.73 -15.78 3.54
C GLU A 12 -11.52 -15.55 5.04
N SER A 13 -10.59 -16.27 5.66
CA SER A 13 -10.28 -16.12 7.09
C SER A 13 -9.47 -14.85 7.36
N PRO A 14 -9.89 -13.99 8.30
CA PRO A 14 -9.12 -12.79 8.65
C PRO A 14 -7.77 -13.12 9.29
N ILE A 15 -6.72 -12.47 8.79
CA ILE A 15 -5.32 -12.62 9.21
C ILE A 15 -5.14 -12.02 10.62
N SER A 16 -4.61 -12.82 11.56
CA SER A 16 -4.27 -12.35 12.90
C SER A 16 -2.98 -11.53 12.92
N TRP A 17 -2.75 -10.83 14.03
CA TRP A 17 -1.54 -10.04 14.24
C TRP A 17 -0.27 -10.91 14.22
N GLU A 18 -0.34 -12.09 14.83
CA GLU A 18 0.74 -13.07 14.91
C GLU A 18 1.04 -13.69 13.55
N GLN A 19 0.00 -13.98 12.76
CA GLN A 19 0.16 -14.46 11.39
C GLN A 19 0.83 -13.39 10.51
N ALA A 20 0.35 -12.15 10.56
CA ALA A 20 0.95 -11.04 9.82
C ALA A 20 2.43 -10.84 10.23
N ARG A 21 2.72 -10.87 11.54
CA ARG A 21 4.10 -10.81 12.05
C ARG A 21 4.96 -11.94 11.48
N ALA A 22 4.47 -13.17 11.51
CA ALA A 22 5.21 -14.33 11.00
C ALA A 22 5.49 -14.19 9.50
N TYR A 23 4.51 -13.77 8.70
CA TYR A 23 4.70 -13.57 7.26
C TYR A 23 5.70 -12.45 6.95
N ILE A 24 5.64 -11.34 7.69
CA ILE A 24 6.58 -10.23 7.53
C ILE A 24 8.00 -10.63 7.94
N GLN A 25 8.15 -11.43 9.01
CA GLN A 25 9.44 -11.93 9.45
C GLN A 25 10.06 -12.94 8.46
N GLU A 26 9.23 -13.79 7.84
CA GLU A 26 9.69 -14.72 6.81
C GLU A 26 10.15 -13.98 5.54
N ASN A 27 9.48 -12.88 5.18
CA ASN A 27 9.88 -11.94 4.13
C ASN A 27 10.17 -12.60 2.76
N THR A 28 9.33 -13.57 2.39
CA THR A 28 9.35 -14.26 1.08
C THR A 28 8.17 -13.82 0.22
N VAL A 29 8.27 -13.99 -1.10
CA VAL A 29 7.13 -13.71 -2.00
C VAL A 29 5.93 -14.58 -1.61
N GLU A 30 6.18 -15.82 -1.22
CA GLU A 30 5.16 -16.79 -0.84
C GLU A 30 4.46 -16.40 0.46
N SER A 31 5.20 -15.99 1.50
CA SER A 31 4.62 -15.58 2.79
C SER A 31 3.86 -14.26 2.68
N LEU A 32 4.45 -13.25 2.04
CA LEU A 32 3.81 -11.95 1.84
C LEU A 32 2.59 -12.07 0.91
N GLY A 33 2.60 -13.00 -0.04
CA GLY A 33 1.47 -13.31 -0.92
C GLY A 33 0.24 -13.87 -0.20
N ARG A 34 0.41 -14.39 1.03
CA ARG A 34 -0.71 -14.82 1.89
C ARG A 34 -1.45 -13.64 2.51
N MET A 35 -0.84 -12.46 2.58
CA MET A 35 -1.51 -11.25 3.02
C MET A 35 -2.34 -10.68 1.87
N ASN A 36 -3.63 -11.04 1.86
CA ASN A 36 -4.52 -10.71 0.75
C ASN A 36 -5.90 -10.22 1.25
N ARG A 37 -6.70 -9.75 0.30
CA ARG A 37 -8.10 -9.38 0.50
C ARG A 37 -8.99 -10.63 0.37
N ASN A 38 -10.09 -10.65 1.11
CA ASN A 38 -11.17 -11.62 0.90
C ASN A 38 -11.90 -11.33 -0.42
N ASN A 39 -12.86 -12.18 -0.79
CA ASN A 39 -13.60 -12.04 -2.04
C ASN A 39 -14.32 -10.68 -2.18
N GLU A 40 -14.94 -10.19 -1.12
CA GLU A 40 -15.62 -8.90 -1.10
C GLU A 40 -14.64 -7.74 -1.33
N GLY A 41 -13.56 -7.69 -0.55
CA GLY A 41 -12.52 -6.67 -0.70
C GLY A 41 -11.85 -6.72 -2.08
N ARG A 42 -11.68 -7.90 -2.67
CA ARG A 42 -11.20 -8.06 -4.05
C ARG A 42 -12.20 -7.52 -5.07
N ALA A 43 -13.49 -7.74 -4.88
CA ALA A 43 -14.52 -7.21 -5.78
C ALA A 43 -14.53 -5.68 -5.77
N VAL A 44 -14.50 -5.08 -4.57
CA VAL A 44 -14.40 -3.61 -4.39
C VAL A 44 -13.14 -3.07 -5.04
N TYR A 45 -11.98 -3.68 -4.77
CA TYR A 45 -10.71 -3.27 -5.37
C TYR A 45 -10.75 -3.33 -6.90
N ARG A 46 -11.24 -4.42 -7.49
CA ARG A 46 -11.33 -4.57 -8.95
C ARG A 46 -12.25 -3.52 -9.59
N ALA A 47 -13.40 -3.27 -8.98
CA ALA A 47 -14.34 -2.25 -9.48
C ALA A 47 -13.71 -0.85 -9.45
N ALA A 48 -13.04 -0.49 -8.35
CA ALA A 48 -12.35 0.78 -8.23
C ALA A 48 -11.18 0.91 -9.23
N MET A 49 -10.40 -0.15 -9.43
CA MET A 49 -9.31 -0.14 -10.42
C MET A 49 -9.84 -0.03 -11.86
N ALA A 50 -10.99 -0.63 -12.16
CA ALA A 50 -11.63 -0.48 -13.46
C ALA A 50 -12.08 0.96 -13.70
N ASP A 51 -12.71 1.60 -12.72
CA ASP A 51 -13.09 3.02 -12.79
C ASP A 51 -11.89 3.97 -12.88
N ILE A 52 -10.81 3.72 -12.13
CA ILE A 52 -9.60 4.54 -12.23
C ILE A 52 -9.03 4.51 -13.65
N LYS A 53 -9.03 3.34 -14.31
CA LYS A 53 -8.53 3.19 -15.69
C LYS A 53 -9.38 3.88 -16.75
N THR A 54 -10.63 4.25 -16.46
CA THR A 54 -11.45 5.05 -17.39
C THR A 54 -11.16 6.55 -17.24
N ARG A 55 -10.75 7.00 -16.04
CA ARG A 55 -10.55 8.42 -15.71
C ARG A 55 -9.11 8.89 -15.81
N TYR A 56 -8.14 8.00 -15.62
CA TYR A 56 -6.72 8.30 -15.57
C TYR A 56 -5.96 7.49 -16.62
N ALA A 57 -4.89 8.07 -17.16
CA ALA A 57 -4.04 7.35 -18.10
C ALA A 57 -3.35 6.15 -17.43
N THR A 58 -2.92 6.31 -16.17
CA THR A 58 -2.37 5.24 -15.35
C THR A 58 -2.88 5.28 -13.90
N THR A 59 -2.73 4.17 -13.17
CA THR A 59 -2.96 4.16 -11.71
C THR A 59 -1.99 5.08 -10.97
N GLN A 60 -0.80 5.34 -11.53
CA GLN A 60 0.16 6.27 -10.92
C GLN A 60 -0.36 7.70 -10.99
N ASP A 61 -0.94 8.12 -12.13
CA ASP A 61 -1.56 9.44 -12.27
C ASP A 61 -2.66 9.66 -11.23
N TYR A 62 -3.49 8.64 -11.02
CA TYR A 62 -4.49 8.66 -9.96
C TYR A 62 -3.86 8.90 -8.58
N LEU A 63 -2.78 8.20 -8.24
CA LEU A 63 -2.11 8.37 -6.95
C LEU A 63 -1.40 9.71 -6.83
N TYR A 64 -0.76 10.19 -7.89
CA TYR A 64 -0.13 11.52 -7.91
C TYR A 64 -1.15 12.61 -7.57
N GLU A 65 -2.34 12.56 -8.15
CA GLU A 65 -3.40 13.50 -7.79
C GLU A 65 -3.97 13.25 -6.39
N ASN A 66 -4.44 12.02 -6.13
CA ASN A 66 -5.31 11.74 -4.97
C ASN A 66 -4.54 11.44 -3.67
N VAL A 67 -3.24 11.16 -3.75
CA VAL A 67 -2.36 10.94 -2.60
C VAL A 67 -1.41 12.13 -2.43
N PHE A 68 -0.79 12.60 -3.50
CA PHE A 68 0.22 13.66 -3.43
C PHE A 68 -0.31 15.06 -3.77
N GLY A 69 -1.57 15.19 -4.20
CA GLY A 69 -2.19 16.49 -4.50
C GLY A 69 -1.65 17.15 -5.76
N LEU A 70 -1.02 16.39 -6.67
CA LEU A 70 -0.47 16.93 -7.91
C LEU A 70 -1.56 17.31 -8.89
N GLN A 71 -1.29 18.33 -9.69
CA GLN A 71 -2.19 18.75 -10.76
C GLN A 71 -2.20 17.71 -11.88
N THR A 72 -3.32 17.62 -12.60
CA THR A 72 -3.47 16.77 -13.77
C THR A 72 -3.93 17.54 -14.98
N ILE A 73 -3.52 17.09 -16.16
CA ILE A 73 -3.99 17.58 -17.46
C ILE A 73 -4.61 16.42 -18.25
N PRO A 74 -5.59 16.69 -19.14
CA PRO A 74 -6.14 15.64 -20.01
C PRO A 74 -5.13 15.22 -21.08
N ASP A 75 -5.06 13.92 -21.38
CA ASP A 75 -4.39 13.36 -22.56
C ASP A 75 -5.26 13.48 -23.82
N ALA A 76 -4.78 12.92 -24.94
CA ALA A 76 -5.50 12.92 -26.22
C ALA A 76 -6.86 12.20 -26.16
N GLU A 77 -7.02 11.26 -25.22
CA GLU A 77 -8.26 10.51 -24.98
C GLU A 77 -9.12 11.14 -23.86
N GLY A 78 -8.73 12.29 -23.32
CA GLY A 78 -9.42 13.00 -22.24
C GLY A 78 -9.20 12.42 -20.84
N ARG A 79 -8.28 11.46 -20.68
CA ARG A 79 -7.93 10.88 -19.39
C ARG A 79 -6.93 11.77 -18.67
N ARG A 80 -6.96 11.75 -17.34
CA ARG A 80 -6.11 12.58 -16.50
C ARG A 80 -4.68 12.01 -16.41
N VAL A 81 -3.69 12.87 -16.67
CA VAL A 81 -2.25 12.60 -16.56
C VAL A 81 -1.67 13.58 -15.55
N ALA A 82 -0.86 13.09 -14.61
CA ALA A 82 -0.25 13.95 -13.59
C ALA A 82 0.89 14.81 -14.17
N VAL A 83 0.93 16.07 -13.76
CA VAL A 83 2.05 16.98 -14.02
C VAL A 83 3.06 16.80 -12.89
N LEU A 84 4.17 16.14 -13.18
CA LEU A 84 5.21 15.88 -12.17
C LEU A 84 6.10 17.11 -11.98
N PRO A 85 6.21 17.66 -10.75
CA PRO A 85 7.19 18.69 -10.47
C PRO A 85 8.60 18.08 -10.45
N ALA A 86 9.61 18.95 -10.52
CA ALA A 86 11.00 18.54 -10.59
C ALA A 86 11.41 17.60 -9.44
N GLU A 87 10.84 17.79 -8.24
CA GLU A 87 11.17 16.95 -7.08
C GLU A 87 10.70 15.49 -7.21
N PHE A 88 9.75 15.19 -8.11
CA PHE A 88 9.30 13.82 -8.41
C PHE A 88 10.05 13.21 -9.59
N SER A 89 10.57 14.03 -10.50
CA SER A 89 11.26 13.56 -11.71
C SER A 89 12.78 13.51 -11.59
N ASP A 90 13.37 14.33 -10.71
CA ASP A 90 14.82 14.41 -10.53
C ASP A 90 15.30 13.42 -9.47
N SER A 91 16.02 12.38 -9.92
CA SER A 91 16.64 11.39 -9.04
C SER A 91 17.71 11.98 -8.11
N ASN A 92 18.23 13.17 -8.40
CA ASN A 92 19.19 13.89 -7.57
C ASN A 92 18.53 14.86 -6.57
N SER A 93 17.20 15.01 -6.62
CA SER A 93 16.47 15.85 -5.67
C SER A 93 16.67 15.33 -4.24
N SER A 94 17.17 16.19 -3.35
CA SER A 94 17.30 15.85 -1.93
C SER A 94 15.92 15.80 -1.24
N SER A 95 14.91 16.48 -1.77
CA SER A 95 13.56 16.54 -1.22
C SER A 95 12.89 15.16 -1.21
N VAL A 96 12.44 14.74 -0.03
CA VAL A 96 11.61 13.55 0.17
C VAL A 96 10.18 14.03 0.42
N ILE A 97 9.24 13.59 -0.41
CA ILE A 97 7.82 13.88 -0.25
C ILE A 97 7.15 12.60 0.24
N LYS A 98 6.53 12.67 1.42
CA LYS A 98 5.94 11.51 2.12
C LYS A 98 4.48 11.77 2.43
N VAL A 99 3.64 10.75 2.24
CA VAL A 99 2.21 10.81 2.59
C VAL A 99 1.84 9.57 3.39
N TRP A 100 1.26 9.80 4.58
CA TRP A 100 0.70 8.74 5.42
C TRP A 100 -0.81 8.69 5.24
N ARG A 101 -1.36 7.53 4.88
CA ARG A 101 -2.80 7.39 4.65
C ARG A 101 -3.30 6.01 5.08
N LYS A 102 -4.55 5.92 5.50
CA LYS A 102 -5.24 4.63 5.64
C LYS A 102 -5.31 3.95 4.26
N ASN A 103 -5.05 2.65 4.20
CA ASN A 103 -5.19 1.91 2.95
C ASN A 103 -6.67 1.88 2.55
N ASP A 104 -6.98 2.42 1.37
CA ASP A 104 -8.36 2.45 0.83
C ASP A 104 -8.88 1.03 0.53
N PHE A 105 -7.97 0.08 0.31
CA PHE A 105 -8.27 -1.32 0.01
C PHE A 105 -7.46 -2.24 0.93
N PRO A 106 -7.77 -2.29 2.23
CA PRO A 106 -7.02 -3.08 3.19
C PRO A 106 -7.13 -4.58 2.88
N TYR A 107 -6.10 -5.33 3.26
CA TYR A 107 -6.15 -6.80 3.32
C TYR A 107 -7.09 -7.28 4.43
N ASN A 108 -7.47 -8.55 4.37
CA ASN A 108 -8.43 -9.16 5.27
C ASN A 108 -7.79 -9.45 6.63
N TYR A 109 -7.66 -8.45 7.49
CA TYR A 109 -7.12 -8.60 8.85
C TYR A 109 -8.25 -8.74 9.88
N LYS A 110 -7.94 -9.37 11.02
CA LYS A 110 -8.82 -9.38 12.19
C LYS A 110 -9.15 -7.97 12.67
N GLU A 111 -10.30 -7.84 13.34
CA GLU A 111 -10.72 -6.59 13.98
C GLU A 111 -9.62 -6.03 14.89
N GLY A 112 -9.49 -4.70 14.90
CA GLY A 112 -8.47 -3.99 15.66
C GLY A 112 -7.13 -3.86 14.94
N ILE A 113 -6.93 -4.49 13.77
CA ILE A 113 -5.73 -4.30 12.95
C ILE A 113 -6.03 -3.27 11.86
N PHE A 114 -5.37 -2.12 11.93
CA PHE A 114 -5.52 -1.06 10.93
C PHE A 114 -4.37 -1.09 9.93
N HIS A 115 -4.71 -1.03 8.64
CA HIS A 115 -3.75 -1.04 7.55
C HIS A 115 -3.58 0.37 6.97
N PHE A 116 -2.38 0.91 7.07
CA PHE A 116 -1.94 2.19 6.51
C PHE A 116 -0.90 1.97 5.41
N ILE A 117 -0.73 2.97 4.57
CA ILE A 117 0.33 3.05 3.58
C ILE A 117 1.14 4.32 3.86
N LEU A 118 2.46 4.16 3.91
CA LEU A 118 3.42 5.25 3.83
C LEU A 118 3.91 5.33 2.39
N TRP A 119 3.42 6.33 1.66
CA TRP A 119 3.85 6.64 0.30
C TRP A 119 5.06 7.57 0.32
N ALA A 120 5.98 7.39 -0.62
CA ALA A 120 7.05 8.35 -0.85
C ALA A 120 7.42 8.45 -2.34
N ASN A 121 7.91 9.63 -2.75
CA ASN A 121 8.42 9.85 -4.11
C ASN A 121 9.72 9.08 -4.40
N LYS A 122 10.40 8.57 -3.37
CA LYS A 122 11.61 7.74 -3.49
C LYS A 122 11.71 6.72 -2.34
N PRO A 123 12.47 5.63 -2.50
CA PRO A 123 12.68 4.65 -1.43
C PRO A 123 13.26 5.27 -0.17
N LEU A 124 12.72 4.86 0.99
CA LEU A 124 13.20 5.30 2.30
C LEU A 124 14.06 4.21 2.96
N PRO A 125 15.13 4.58 3.68
CA PRO A 125 15.87 3.62 4.50
C PRO A 125 15.01 3.17 5.71
N PRO A 126 15.22 1.95 6.24
CA PRO A 126 14.41 1.40 7.34
C PRO A 126 14.31 2.31 8.58
N CYS A 127 15.42 2.97 8.96
CA CYS A 127 15.43 3.88 10.10
C CYS A 127 14.50 5.09 9.91
N GLU A 128 14.38 5.64 8.70
CA GLU A 128 13.46 6.74 8.40
C GLU A 128 12.01 6.27 8.40
N ILE A 129 11.73 5.07 7.87
CA ILE A 129 10.39 4.47 7.90
C ILE A 129 9.92 4.32 9.34
N GLU A 130 10.76 3.74 10.20
CA GLU A 130 10.44 3.54 11.62
C GLU A 130 10.27 4.86 12.36
N ALA A 131 11.14 5.84 12.11
CA ALA A 131 11.01 7.18 12.69
C ALA A 131 9.70 7.86 12.27
N ASP A 132 9.31 7.76 10.99
CA ASP A 132 8.05 8.29 10.49
C ASP A 132 6.83 7.62 11.13
N ILE A 133 6.85 6.29 11.25
CA ILE A 133 5.77 5.55 11.89
C ILE A 133 5.68 5.96 13.38
N ARG A 134 6.81 5.98 14.08
CA ARG A 134 6.87 6.34 15.51
C ARG A 134 6.43 7.78 15.78
N ALA A 135 6.72 8.72 14.89
CA ALA A 135 6.26 10.10 15.03
C ALA A 135 4.73 10.26 14.92
N ARG A 136 4.02 9.26 14.36
CA ARG A 136 2.57 9.30 14.09
C ARG A 136 1.75 8.46 15.05
N LEU A 137 2.40 7.61 15.85
CA LEU A 137 1.74 6.67 16.74
C LEU A 137 2.10 6.98 18.20
N PRO A 138 1.20 6.69 19.16
CA PRO A 138 1.57 6.66 20.56
C PRO A 138 2.78 5.73 20.79
N PRO A 139 3.73 6.07 21.68
CA PRO A 139 4.97 5.31 21.88
C PRO A 139 4.74 3.81 22.12
N GLU A 140 3.70 3.47 22.88
CA GLU A 140 3.32 2.11 23.26
C GLU A 140 2.56 1.34 22.18
N LYS A 141 2.19 2.01 21.07
CA LYS A 141 1.38 1.39 20.03
C LYS A 141 2.20 0.35 19.25
N PRO A 142 1.76 -0.92 19.19
CA PRO A 142 2.42 -1.92 18.36
C PRO A 142 2.18 -1.63 16.88
N PHE A 143 3.24 -1.70 16.08
CA PHE A 143 3.14 -1.68 14.63
C PHE A 143 3.98 -2.79 14.00
N LEU A 144 3.63 -3.14 12.77
CA LEU A 144 4.43 -3.94 11.83
C LEU A 144 4.50 -3.17 10.52
N TYR A 145 5.59 -3.26 9.79
CA TYR A 145 5.66 -2.72 8.43
C TYR A 145 6.42 -3.64 7.50
N TRP A 146 6.13 -3.52 6.21
CA TRP A 146 6.85 -4.24 5.16
C TRP A 146 6.69 -3.49 3.84
N ILE A 147 7.53 -3.85 2.86
CA ILE A 147 7.44 -3.37 1.49
C ILE A 147 7.15 -4.60 0.64
N ASN A 148 6.08 -4.57 -0.16
CA ASN A 148 5.80 -5.70 -1.04
C ASN A 148 6.95 -5.85 -2.06
N PRO A 149 7.41 -7.07 -2.33
CA PRO A 149 8.35 -7.34 -3.41
C PRO A 149 7.69 -6.98 -4.75
N VAL A 150 8.48 -6.66 -5.77
CA VAL A 150 8.02 -6.13 -7.07
C VAL A 150 6.92 -7.01 -7.68
N GLN A 151 7.00 -8.34 -7.50
CA GLN A 151 6.03 -9.31 -8.00
C GLN A 151 4.63 -9.18 -7.37
N LEU A 152 4.52 -8.56 -6.19
CA LEU A 152 3.28 -8.39 -5.44
C LEU A 152 2.78 -6.94 -5.40
N GLN A 153 3.56 -5.99 -5.94
CA GLN A 153 3.17 -4.58 -5.94
C GLN A 153 2.01 -4.34 -6.91
N SER A 154 0.95 -3.73 -6.39
CA SER A 154 -0.18 -3.29 -7.24
C SER A 154 0.17 -2.03 -8.05
N VAL A 155 1.12 -1.23 -7.58
CA VAL A 155 1.64 -0.05 -8.27
C VAL A 155 3.15 0.00 -8.11
N SER A 156 3.90 -0.22 -9.19
CA SER A 156 5.36 -0.31 -9.15
C SER A 156 6.09 1.02 -9.32
N GLY A 157 5.44 2.06 -9.84
CA GLY A 157 6.10 3.35 -10.12
C GLY A 157 6.08 4.36 -8.98
N ILE A 158 5.51 4.02 -7.83
CA ILE A 158 5.54 4.87 -6.64
C ILE A 158 5.91 4.00 -5.44
N TRP A 159 6.96 4.37 -4.74
CA TRP A 159 7.42 3.64 -3.58
C TRP A 159 6.40 3.74 -2.43
N HIS A 160 6.16 2.62 -1.76
CA HIS A 160 5.29 2.59 -0.59
C HIS A 160 5.63 1.45 0.36
N ALA A 161 5.49 1.72 1.66
CA ALA A 161 5.50 0.72 2.71
C ALA A 161 4.09 0.51 3.24
N HIS A 162 3.74 -0.75 3.49
CA HIS A 162 2.53 -1.11 4.20
C HIS A 162 2.80 -1.12 5.70
N VAL A 163 1.86 -0.60 6.48
CA VAL A 163 2.00 -0.51 7.94
C VAL A 163 0.73 -1.03 8.60
N LEU A 164 0.87 -2.03 9.49
CA LEU A 164 -0.20 -2.46 10.37
C LEU A 164 -0.04 -1.82 11.74
N VAL A 165 -1.14 -1.35 12.29
CA VAL A 165 -1.21 -0.81 13.65
C VAL A 165 -2.24 -1.61 14.43
N LEU A 166 -1.83 -2.18 15.56
CA LEU A 166 -2.73 -2.92 16.44
C LEU A 166 -3.40 -1.94 17.39
N ASN A 167 -4.72 -1.80 17.25
CA ASN A 167 -5.55 -1.14 18.23
C ASN A 167 -6.09 -2.18 19.20
N SER A 168 -5.42 -2.34 20.33
CA SER A 168 -6.01 -2.98 21.49
C SER A 168 -7.25 -2.16 21.86
N GLN A 169 -8.44 -2.70 21.60
CA GLN A 169 -9.64 -2.24 22.29
C GLN A 169 -9.32 -2.32 23.79
N ARG A 170 -9.46 -1.22 24.53
CA ARG A 170 -9.59 -1.34 25.99
C ARG A 170 -10.92 -2.07 26.19
N SER A 171 -10.84 -3.36 26.50
CA SER A 171 -11.92 -4.09 27.16
C SER A 171 -12.28 -3.40 28.47
#